data_AF-A0A9W8MPR0-F1
#
_entry.id   AF-A0A9W8MPR0-F1
#
_cell.length_a   1.000
_cell.length_b   1.000
_cell.length_c   1.000
_cell.angle_alpha   90.00
_cell.angle_beta   90.00
_cell.angle_gamma   90.00
#
_symmetry.space_group_name_H-M   'P 1'
#
loop_
_entity.id
_entity.type
_entity.pdbx_description
1 polymer ?
#
loop_
_entity_poly.entity_id
_entity_poly.type
_entity_poly.pdbx_seq_one_letter_code
_entity_poly.pdbx_strand_id
1 'polypeptide(L)'
;MLLNMWQWVVLTGKFWERHGAEVESFRHYLPGDFDNPPQNPAKKINSHYKAQEYLTYIFGYLPGLLYNILPLPYWQHFCKLVCGIRIILQRTISTKELEMAHQLLLEYCVEFEVLYVQRKASRLHFVYQSIHNVIHLAPDTSQSGPLSIMSQWTIEHVIGYLGALIQQPSNLYKNLSEQGLRQAQINALLAMTDLCPEITELPHGAIPLGNSYVLKHPQDPKATMMSTAEV
;
A
#
# COMPACT_ATOMS: atom_id res chain seq x y z
N MET A 1 2.95 38.69 0.29
CA MET A 1 1.86 37.98 1.00
C MET A 1 2.43 36.61 1.40
N LEU A 2 2.40 36.31 2.70
CA LEU A 2 3.32 35.41 3.43
C LEU A 2 3.31 33.95 2.95
N LEU A 3 4.32 33.53 2.17
CA LEU A 3 4.55 32.12 1.80
C LEU A 3 5.59 31.39 2.69
N ASN A 4 6.11 32.02 3.74
CA ASN A 4 7.17 31.45 4.60
C ASN A 4 6.80 31.47 6.09
N MET A 5 5.70 30.83 6.51
CA MET A 5 5.43 30.69 7.95
C MET A 5 6.11 29.48 8.59
N TRP A 6 6.33 28.39 7.85
CA TRP A 6 6.78 27.11 8.41
C TRP A 6 7.98 26.53 7.65
N GLN A 7 9.04 26.20 8.37
CA GLN A 7 10.31 25.73 7.81
C GLN A 7 10.20 24.36 7.12
N TRP A 8 9.19 23.56 7.48
CA TRP A 8 8.95 22.23 6.93
C TRP A 8 8.10 22.23 5.65
N VAL A 9 7.60 23.39 5.22
CA VAL A 9 6.81 23.51 3.98
C VAL A 9 7.76 23.72 2.81
N VAL A 10 8.26 22.61 2.25
CA VAL A 10 9.27 22.64 1.17
C VAL A 10 8.70 22.29 -0.21
N LEU A 11 7.66 21.46 -0.27
CA LEU A 11 7.01 21.03 -1.52
C LEU A 11 5.90 22.02 -1.93
N THR A 12 6.25 23.10 -2.61
CA THR A 12 5.28 24.12 -3.06
C THR A 12 5.50 24.58 -4.50
N GLY A 13 4.42 25.08 -5.13
CA GLY A 13 4.45 25.67 -6.47
C GLY A 13 5.17 24.79 -7.51
N LYS A 14 6.08 25.39 -8.28
CA LYS A 14 6.86 24.68 -9.31
C LYS A 14 7.73 23.55 -8.75
N PHE A 15 8.17 23.66 -7.50
CA PHE A 15 8.98 22.61 -6.89
C PHE A 15 8.13 21.36 -6.62
N TRP A 16 6.88 21.53 -6.20
CA TRP A 16 5.92 20.43 -6.08
C TRP A 16 5.65 19.74 -7.41
N GLU A 17 5.45 20.50 -8.48
CA GLU A 17 5.25 19.96 -9.84
C GLU A 17 6.46 19.14 -10.30
N ARG A 18 7.67 19.66 -10.09
CA ARG A 18 8.93 18.97 -10.42
C ARG A 18 9.08 17.68 -9.62
N HIS A 19 8.86 17.74 -8.31
CA HIS A 19 8.92 16.57 -7.43
C HIS A 19 7.91 15.49 -7.88
N GLY A 20 6.71 15.90 -8.25
CA GLY A 20 5.70 14.98 -8.76
C GLY A 20 6.12 14.28 -10.05
N ALA A 21 6.77 15.00 -10.98
CA ALA A 21 7.32 14.42 -12.21
C ALA A 21 8.50 13.46 -11.94
N GLU A 22 9.32 13.77 -10.93
CA GLU A 22 10.42 12.89 -10.49
C GLU A 22 9.89 11.57 -9.91
N VAL A 23 8.87 11.62 -9.05
CA VAL A 23 8.20 10.40 -8.51
C VAL A 23 7.64 9.54 -9.64
N GLU A 24 6.96 10.15 -10.61
CA GLU A 24 6.40 9.46 -11.78
C GLU A 24 7.49 8.78 -12.64
N SER A 25 8.68 9.39 -12.72
CA SER A 25 9.81 8.83 -13.48
C SER A 25 10.37 7.52 -12.89
N PHE A 26 10.15 7.26 -11.60
CA PHE A 26 10.64 6.05 -10.94
C PHE A 26 9.83 4.79 -11.26
N ARG A 27 8.73 4.93 -11.98
CA ARG A 27 7.90 3.81 -12.45
C ARG A 27 8.71 2.70 -13.12
N HIS A 28 9.75 3.04 -13.87
CA HIS A 28 10.57 2.06 -14.61
C HIS A 28 11.51 1.25 -13.71
N TYR A 29 11.75 1.68 -12.47
CA TYR A 29 12.65 1.01 -11.53
C TYR A 29 11.92 0.14 -10.51
N LEU A 30 10.58 0.11 -10.51
CA LEU A 30 9.80 -0.76 -9.65
C LEU A 30 9.64 -2.14 -10.27
N PRO A 31 9.96 -3.23 -9.54
CA PRO A 31 9.63 -4.58 -9.97
C PRO A 31 8.14 -4.74 -10.23
N GLY A 32 7.79 -5.61 -11.19
CA GLY A 32 6.39 -5.89 -11.55
C GLY A 32 5.54 -6.45 -10.40
N ASP A 33 6.17 -7.02 -9.36
CA ASP A 33 5.51 -7.50 -8.15
C ASP A 33 4.87 -6.36 -7.34
N PHE A 34 5.26 -5.10 -7.58
CA PHE A 34 4.57 -3.94 -7.05
C PHE A 34 3.44 -3.56 -8.00
N ASP A 35 2.24 -4.10 -7.74
CA ASP A 35 1.04 -3.99 -8.60
C ASP A 35 0.73 -2.59 -9.14
N ASN A 36 1.11 -1.51 -8.44
CA ASN A 36 0.88 -0.14 -8.90
C ASN A 36 2.04 0.79 -8.52
N PRO A 37 2.87 1.22 -9.48
CA PRO A 37 3.88 2.25 -9.24
C PRO A 37 3.20 3.59 -8.89
N PRO A 38 3.77 4.39 -7.97
CA PRO A 38 3.24 5.71 -7.63
C PRO A 38 3.06 6.61 -8.86
N GLN A 39 1.85 7.09 -9.09
CA GLN A 39 1.59 8.14 -10.07
C GLN A 39 2.17 9.47 -9.60
N ASN A 40 2.15 10.48 -10.47
CA ASN A 40 2.54 11.85 -10.13
C ASN A 40 1.66 12.41 -8.99
N PRO A 41 2.19 12.56 -7.76
CA PRO A 41 1.38 13.01 -6.63
C PRO A 41 0.90 14.45 -6.84
N ALA A 42 1.64 15.30 -7.56
CA ALA A 42 1.21 16.66 -7.84
C ALA A 42 -0.07 16.75 -8.68
N LYS A 43 -0.35 15.72 -9.48
CA LYS A 43 -1.57 15.65 -10.31
C LYS A 43 -2.71 14.86 -9.66
N LYS A 44 -2.41 13.90 -8.78
CA LYS A 44 -3.38 12.86 -8.39
C LYS A 44 -3.62 12.70 -6.89
N ILE A 45 -2.79 13.27 -6.02
CA ILE A 45 -2.84 13.00 -4.56
C ILE A 45 -4.23 13.22 -3.93
N ASN A 46 -5.02 14.18 -4.44
CA ASN A 46 -6.34 14.55 -3.91
C ASN A 46 -7.55 13.91 -4.63
N SER A 47 -7.36 12.98 -5.57
CA SER A 47 -8.49 12.41 -6.34
C SER A 47 -8.48 10.89 -6.38
N HIS A 48 -7.39 10.28 -6.86
CA HIS A 48 -7.32 8.85 -7.15
C HIS A 48 -5.94 8.26 -6.83
N TYR A 49 -5.37 8.66 -5.68
CA TYR A 49 -4.10 8.13 -5.21
C TYR A 49 -4.36 6.95 -4.28
N LYS A 50 -3.94 5.74 -4.69
CA LYS A 50 -4.23 4.50 -3.97
C LYS A 50 -3.39 4.37 -2.70
N ALA A 51 -3.87 3.59 -1.74
CA ALA A 51 -3.14 3.30 -0.50
C ALA A 51 -1.74 2.72 -0.76
N GLN A 52 -1.60 1.80 -1.73
CA GLN A 52 -0.30 1.23 -2.10
C GLN A 52 0.66 2.26 -2.72
N GLU A 53 0.13 3.24 -3.49
CA GLU A 53 0.92 4.35 -4.01
C GLU A 53 1.40 5.24 -2.87
N TYR A 54 0.55 5.52 -1.86
CA TYR A 54 0.96 6.23 -0.65
C TYR A 54 2.05 5.50 0.13
N LEU A 55 1.92 4.18 0.31
CA LEU A 55 2.92 3.40 1.05
C LEU A 55 4.29 3.47 0.37
N THR A 56 4.33 3.24 -0.94
CA THR A 56 5.57 3.26 -1.72
C THR A 56 6.16 4.66 -1.77
N TYR A 57 5.33 5.67 -2.01
CA TYR A 57 5.76 7.07 -2.07
C TYR A 57 6.31 7.55 -0.72
N ILE A 58 5.51 7.45 0.36
CA ILE A 58 5.86 8.01 1.67
C ILE A 58 6.97 7.20 2.34
N PHE A 59 6.83 5.88 2.42
CA PHE A 59 7.77 5.07 3.20
C PHE A 59 8.93 4.51 2.37
N GLY A 60 8.81 4.51 1.03
CA GLY A 60 9.88 4.10 0.11
C GLY A 60 10.69 5.27 -0.43
N TYR A 61 10.03 6.23 -1.10
CA TYR A 61 10.73 7.26 -1.90
C TYR A 61 11.08 8.52 -1.12
N LEU A 62 10.16 9.05 -0.33
CA LEU A 62 10.35 10.34 0.36
C LEU A 62 11.58 10.42 1.26
N PRO A 63 12.06 9.37 1.97
CA PRO A 63 13.28 9.46 2.76
C PRO A 63 14.48 9.88 1.92
N GLY A 64 14.62 9.34 0.71
CA GLY A 64 15.67 9.71 -0.23
C GLY A 64 15.39 11.04 -0.92
N LEU A 65 14.17 11.22 -1.43
CA LEU A 65 13.79 12.41 -2.19
C LEU A 65 13.72 13.69 -1.36
N LEU A 66 13.56 13.60 -0.04
CA LEU A 66 13.56 14.76 0.85
C LEU A 66 14.92 15.02 1.50
N TYR A 67 15.92 14.16 1.26
CA TYR A 67 17.26 14.36 1.78
C TYR A 67 17.87 15.64 1.18
N ASN A 68 18.44 16.50 2.04
CA ASN A 68 18.92 17.85 1.70
C ASN A 68 17.86 18.84 1.16
N ILE A 69 16.58 18.46 1.11
CA ILE A 69 15.47 19.35 0.72
C ILE A 69 14.69 19.77 1.96
N LEU A 70 14.32 18.82 2.81
CA LEU A 70 13.68 19.08 4.09
C LEU A 70 14.76 19.43 5.13
N PRO A 71 14.58 20.47 5.98
CA PRO A 71 15.60 20.81 6.97
C PRO A 71 15.87 19.64 7.92
N LEU A 72 17.13 19.46 8.29
CA LEU A 72 17.64 18.26 8.96
C LEU A 72 16.79 17.77 10.15
N PRO A 73 16.33 18.64 11.09
CA PRO A 73 15.52 18.17 12.22
C PRO A 73 14.21 17.51 11.79
N TYR A 74 13.55 18.06 10.76
CA TYR A 74 12.29 17.52 10.23
C TYR A 74 12.53 16.24 9.41
N TRP A 75 13.64 16.19 8.66
CA TRP A 75 13.99 15.00 7.90
C TRP A 75 14.36 13.82 8.81
N GLN A 76 15.13 14.05 9.88
CA GLN A 76 15.45 13.02 10.87
C GLN A 76 14.19 12.52 11.58
N HIS A 77 13.32 13.44 12.00
CA HIS A 77 12.03 13.12 12.60
C HIS A 77 11.16 12.26 11.66
N PHE A 78 11.05 12.65 10.39
CA PHE A 78 10.35 11.87 9.37
C PHE A 78 10.96 10.47 9.17
N CYS A 79 12.28 10.36 9.19
CA CYS A 79 12.96 9.06 9.05
C CYS A 79 12.69 8.12 10.23
N LYS A 80 12.44 8.63 11.45
CA LYS A 80 12.03 7.79 12.59
C LYS A 80 10.67 7.13 12.31
N LEU A 81 9.70 7.91 11.84
CA LEU A 81 8.40 7.38 11.41
C LEU A 81 8.58 6.31 10.34
N VAL A 82 9.35 6.62 9.30
CA VAL A 82 9.52 5.69 8.18
C VAL A 82 10.18 4.40 8.63
N CYS A 83 11.23 4.47 9.45
CA CYS A 83 11.89 3.29 9.99
C CYS A 83 10.92 2.44 10.83
N GLY A 84 10.21 3.06 11.78
CA GLY A 84 9.24 2.36 12.64
C GLY A 84 8.11 1.70 11.84
N ILE A 85 7.48 2.42 10.92
CA ILE A 85 6.41 1.86 10.08
C ILE A 85 6.92 0.74 9.17
N ARG A 86 8.11 0.89 8.56
CA ARG A 86 8.65 -0.16 7.70
C ARG A 86 8.91 -1.46 8.44
N ILE A 87 9.33 -1.40 9.70
CA ILE A 87 9.49 -2.59 10.55
C ILE A 87 8.12 -3.21 10.83
N ILE A 88 7.14 -2.41 11.27
CA ILE A 88 5.78 -2.88 11.57
C ILE A 88 5.10 -3.57 10.37
N LEU A 89 5.41 -3.13 9.16
CA LEU A 89 4.83 -3.69 7.93
C LEU A 89 5.55 -4.95 7.43
N GLN A 90 6.65 -5.40 8.06
CA GLN A 90 7.31 -6.64 7.66
C GLN A 90 6.41 -7.86 7.92
N ARG A 91 6.57 -8.90 7.09
CA ARG A 91 5.88 -10.18 7.27
C ARG A 91 6.39 -10.96 8.48
N THR A 92 7.67 -10.81 8.80
CA THR A 92 8.35 -11.46 9.91
C THR A 92 9.15 -10.39 10.62
N ILE A 93 8.89 -10.20 11.91
CA ILE A 93 9.46 -9.14 12.74
C ILE A 93 10.09 -9.82 13.96
N SER A 94 11.36 -9.58 14.22
CA SER A 94 11.98 -10.03 15.46
C SER A 94 11.56 -9.16 16.65
N THR A 95 11.61 -9.70 17.87
CA THR A 95 11.32 -8.93 19.09
C THR A 95 12.20 -7.68 19.21
N LYS A 96 13.48 -7.78 18.83
CA LYS A 96 14.41 -6.65 18.85
C LYS A 96 14.05 -5.56 17.84
N GLU A 97 13.64 -5.93 16.64
CA GLU A 97 13.14 -4.98 15.65
C GLU A 97 11.86 -4.30 16.13
N LEU A 98 10.96 -5.07 16.75
CA LEU A 98 9.70 -4.54 17.28
C LEU A 98 9.93 -3.53 18.42
N GLU A 99 10.84 -3.83 19.35
CA GLU A 99 11.27 -2.91 20.41
C GLU A 99 11.86 -1.62 19.84
N MET A 100 12.73 -1.75 18.83
CA MET A 100 13.31 -0.60 18.13
C MET A 100 12.24 0.25 17.45
N ALA A 101 11.29 -0.38 16.75
CA ALA A 101 10.17 0.32 16.13
C ALA A 101 9.32 1.05 17.17
N HIS A 102 9.03 0.40 18.30
CA HIS A 102 8.26 1.03 19.38
C HIS A 102 8.96 2.30 19.91
N GLN A 103 10.26 2.21 20.20
CA GLN A 103 11.04 3.35 20.68
C GLN A 103 11.06 4.50 19.66
N LEU A 104 11.29 4.19 18.37
CA LEU A 104 11.30 5.20 17.31
C LEU A 104 9.94 5.90 17.15
N LEU A 105 8.83 5.17 17.26
CA LEU A 105 7.48 5.73 17.13
C LEU A 105 7.06 6.54 18.36
N LEU A 106 7.50 6.16 19.57
CA LEU A 106 7.32 6.98 20.77
C LEU A 106 8.07 8.31 20.65
N GLU A 107 9.36 8.26 20.27
CA GLU A 107 10.17 9.46 20.03
C GLU A 107 9.55 10.35 18.95
N TYR A 108 9.08 9.75 17.85
CA TYR A 108 8.39 10.47 16.79
C TYR A 108 7.20 11.29 17.32
N CYS A 109 6.35 10.71 18.18
CA CYS A 109 5.19 11.42 18.73
C CYS A 109 5.60 12.58 19.65
N VAL A 110 6.60 12.36 20.51
CA VAL A 110 7.12 13.41 21.41
C VAL A 110 7.74 14.55 20.61
N GLU A 111 8.57 14.22 19.62
CA GLU A 111 9.20 15.20 18.74
C GLU A 111 8.19 15.91 17.84
N PHE A 112 7.09 15.26 17.46
CA PHE A 112 6.03 15.89 16.67
C PHE A 112 5.42 17.08 17.44
N GLU A 113 5.17 16.90 18.74
CA GLU A 113 4.72 17.98 19.63
C GLU A 113 5.74 19.13 19.68
N VAL A 114 7.03 18.82 19.82
CA VAL A 114 8.09 19.84 19.91
C VAL A 114 8.26 20.61 18.59
N LEU A 115 8.32 19.90 17.46
CA LEU A 115 8.67 20.47 16.16
C LEU A 115 7.50 21.22 15.50
N TYR A 116 6.30 20.64 15.53
CA TYR A 116 5.15 21.15 14.78
C TYR A 116 4.17 21.92 15.66
N VAL A 117 3.75 21.33 16.79
CA VAL A 117 2.72 21.90 17.67
C VAL A 117 3.29 23.03 18.55
N GLN A 118 4.53 22.88 19.02
CA GLN A 118 5.25 23.85 19.84
C GLN A 118 4.49 24.25 21.12
N ARG A 119 3.70 23.32 21.70
CA ARG A 119 2.85 23.58 22.88
C ARG A 119 1.86 24.73 22.70
N LYS A 120 1.48 25.05 21.46
CA LYS A 120 0.51 26.12 21.16
C LYS A 120 -0.86 25.51 20.94
N ALA A 121 -1.83 25.94 21.75
CA ALA A 121 -3.23 25.52 21.61
C ALA A 121 -3.78 25.73 20.19
N SER A 122 -3.35 26.82 19.51
CA SER A 122 -3.74 27.11 18.13
C SER A 122 -3.26 26.09 17.10
N ARG A 123 -2.34 25.18 17.46
CA ARG A 123 -1.76 24.15 16.59
C ARG A 123 -2.17 22.72 16.96
N LEU A 124 -3.08 22.56 17.92
CA LEU A 124 -3.60 21.24 18.31
C LEU A 124 -4.24 20.49 17.13
N HIS A 125 -4.76 21.21 16.14
CA HIS A 125 -5.33 20.64 14.91
C HIS A 125 -4.34 19.83 14.06
N PHE A 126 -3.02 19.90 14.34
CA PHE A 126 -2.04 19.02 13.70
C PHE A 126 -2.03 17.60 14.26
N VAL A 127 -2.49 17.40 15.49
CA VAL A 127 -2.44 16.11 16.18
C VAL A 127 -3.68 15.30 15.83
N TYR A 128 -3.65 14.71 14.64
CA TYR A 128 -4.67 13.75 14.22
C TYR A 128 -4.55 12.43 15.01
N GLN A 129 -5.66 11.71 15.15
CA GLN A 129 -5.68 10.39 15.78
C GLN A 129 -4.66 9.43 15.15
N SER A 130 -4.42 9.52 13.84
CA SER A 130 -3.41 8.72 13.14
C SER A 130 -1.99 8.95 13.65
N ILE A 131 -1.65 10.17 14.07
CA ILE A 131 -0.36 10.49 14.69
C ILE A 131 -0.24 9.82 16.05
N HIS A 132 -1.31 9.78 16.85
CA HIS A 132 -1.30 9.09 18.13
C HIS A 132 -1.26 7.57 17.97
N ASN A 133 -2.01 7.03 17.01
CA ASN A 133 -2.13 5.58 16.81
C ASN A 133 -0.80 4.88 16.52
N VAL A 134 0.22 5.60 16.02
CA VAL A 134 1.51 4.98 15.70
C VAL A 134 2.20 4.36 16.92
N ILE A 135 1.98 4.88 18.14
CA ILE A 135 2.60 4.32 19.35
C ILE A 135 2.03 2.97 19.75
N HIS A 136 0.79 2.66 19.32
CA HIS A 136 0.09 1.42 19.64
C HIS A 136 0.45 0.28 18.66
N LEU A 137 1.03 0.60 17.50
CA LEU A 137 1.31 -0.38 16.45
C LEU A 137 2.20 -1.53 16.93
N ALA A 138 3.26 -1.23 17.68
CA ALA A 138 4.17 -2.25 18.19
C ALA A 138 3.52 -3.12 19.30
N PRO A 139 2.87 -2.55 20.34
CA PRO A 139 2.07 -3.32 21.29
C PRO A 139 1.01 -4.22 20.65
N ASP A 140 0.29 -3.69 19.66
CA ASP A 140 -0.75 -4.43 18.95
C ASP A 140 -0.15 -5.59 18.14
N THR A 141 1.00 -5.35 17.51
CA THR A 141 1.76 -6.39 16.79
C THR A 141 2.23 -7.49 17.75
N SER A 142 2.65 -7.15 18.95
CA SER A 142 3.08 -8.14 19.96
C SER A 142 1.92 -8.99 20.46
N GLN A 143 0.70 -8.45 20.52
CA GLN A 143 -0.48 -9.15 21.01
C GLN A 143 -1.17 -9.98 19.92
N SER A 144 -1.31 -9.41 18.72
CA SER A 144 -2.14 -9.98 17.65
C SER A 144 -1.35 -10.53 16.48
N GLY A 145 -0.02 -10.34 16.47
CA GLY A 145 0.86 -10.67 15.34
C GLY A 145 0.97 -9.53 14.32
N PRO A 146 1.69 -9.75 13.20
CA PRO A 146 1.93 -8.72 12.19
C PRO A 146 0.65 -8.07 11.67
N LEU A 147 0.57 -6.74 11.76
CA LEU A 147 -0.63 -5.97 11.38
C LEU A 147 -0.97 -6.07 9.89
N SER A 148 0.02 -6.40 9.04
CA SER A 148 -0.19 -6.65 7.62
C SER A 148 -1.21 -7.77 7.36
N ILE A 149 -1.25 -8.78 8.22
CA ILE A 149 -2.18 -9.92 8.15
C ILE A 149 -3.60 -9.50 8.57
N MET A 150 -3.70 -8.53 9.47
CA MET A 150 -4.97 -8.00 9.99
C MET A 150 -5.48 -6.79 9.19
N SER A 151 -4.86 -6.48 8.05
CA SER A 151 -5.25 -5.33 7.24
C SER A 151 -6.67 -5.47 6.68
N GLN A 152 -7.35 -4.34 6.52
CA GLN A 152 -8.71 -4.31 5.96
C GLN A 152 -8.74 -4.62 4.46
N TRP A 153 -7.59 -4.57 3.77
CA TRP A 153 -7.50 -4.74 2.32
C TRP A 153 -8.13 -6.03 1.82
N THR A 154 -7.91 -7.15 2.53
CA THR A 154 -8.50 -8.44 2.16
C THR A 154 -10.02 -8.37 2.20
N ILE A 155 -10.58 -7.75 3.25
CA ILE A 155 -12.03 -7.59 3.39
C ILE A 155 -12.59 -6.64 2.33
N GLU A 156 -11.91 -5.53 2.06
CA GLU A 156 -12.30 -4.58 0.98
C GLU A 156 -12.30 -5.26 -0.39
N HIS A 157 -11.30 -6.10 -0.68
CA HIS A 157 -11.26 -6.90 -1.91
C HIS A 157 -12.44 -7.87 -1.98
N VAL A 158 -12.76 -8.56 -0.88
CA VAL A 158 -13.93 -9.44 -0.81
C VAL A 158 -15.23 -8.66 -1.04
N ILE A 159 -15.38 -7.47 -0.46
CA ILE A 159 -16.56 -6.62 -0.71
C ILE A 159 -16.66 -6.23 -2.19
N GLY A 160 -15.55 -5.82 -2.81
CA GLY A 160 -15.51 -5.49 -4.25
C GLY A 160 -15.86 -6.69 -5.13
N TYR A 161 -15.30 -7.86 -4.81
CA TYR A 161 -15.61 -9.13 -5.47
C TYR A 161 -17.10 -9.48 -5.37
N LEU A 162 -17.66 -9.48 -4.15
CA LEU A 162 -19.07 -9.75 -3.91
C LEU A 162 -19.97 -8.73 -4.63
N GLY A 163 -19.56 -7.46 -4.65
CA GLY A 163 -20.21 -6.39 -5.42
C GLY A 163 -20.30 -6.71 -6.91
N ALA A 164 -19.22 -7.23 -7.50
CA ALA A 164 -19.18 -7.59 -8.92
C ALA A 164 -20.03 -8.83 -9.27
N LEU A 165 -20.29 -9.72 -8.30
CA LEU A 165 -21.15 -10.89 -8.49
C LEU A 165 -22.64 -10.57 -8.49
N ILE A 166 -23.04 -9.38 -8.03
CA ILE A 166 -24.43 -8.96 -8.00
C ILE A 166 -24.90 -8.68 -9.42
N GLN A 167 -25.72 -9.59 -9.96
CA GLN A 167 -26.25 -9.48 -11.33
C GLN A 167 -27.69 -8.98 -11.39
N GLN A 168 -28.43 -9.01 -10.26
CA GLN A 168 -29.83 -8.60 -10.22
C GLN A 168 -30.10 -7.57 -9.11
N PRO A 169 -30.19 -6.26 -9.45
CA PRO A 169 -30.37 -5.20 -8.45
C PRO A 169 -31.75 -5.22 -7.77
N SER A 170 -32.77 -5.85 -8.38
CA SER A 170 -34.13 -5.89 -7.84
C SER A 170 -34.31 -6.81 -6.63
N ASN A 171 -33.42 -7.78 -6.42
CA ASN A 171 -33.45 -8.65 -5.23
C ASN A 171 -32.02 -8.93 -4.74
N LEU A 172 -31.33 -7.83 -4.41
CA LEU A 172 -29.92 -7.77 -4.04
C LEU A 172 -29.52 -8.82 -3.01
N TYR A 173 -30.22 -8.86 -1.87
CA TYR A 173 -29.86 -9.73 -0.75
C TYR A 173 -30.01 -11.21 -1.10
N LYS A 174 -31.11 -11.60 -1.77
CA LYS A 174 -31.31 -12.98 -2.22
C LYS A 174 -30.23 -13.39 -3.22
N ASN A 175 -29.93 -12.53 -4.19
CA ASN A 175 -28.90 -12.79 -5.18
C ASN A 175 -27.52 -12.96 -4.54
N LEU A 176 -27.15 -12.06 -3.62
CA LEU A 176 -25.89 -12.14 -2.89
C LEU A 176 -25.80 -13.42 -2.03
N SER A 177 -26.88 -13.79 -1.32
CA SER A 177 -26.91 -15.03 -0.53
C SER A 177 -26.71 -16.28 -1.40
N GLU A 178 -27.36 -16.37 -2.56
CA GLU A 178 -27.20 -17.49 -3.49
C GLU A 178 -25.77 -17.55 -4.07
N GLN A 179 -25.19 -16.40 -4.43
CA GLN A 179 -23.80 -16.33 -4.90
C GLN A 179 -22.81 -16.74 -3.81
N GLY A 180 -23.01 -16.25 -2.58
CA GLY A 180 -22.21 -16.63 -1.42
C GLY A 180 -22.28 -18.13 -1.12
N LEU A 181 -23.49 -18.72 -1.17
CA LEU A 181 -23.70 -20.16 -0.98
C LEU A 181 -22.96 -20.97 -2.06
N ARG A 182 -23.09 -20.59 -3.33
CA ARG A 182 -22.38 -21.26 -4.44
C ARG A 182 -20.87 -21.18 -4.26
N GLN A 183 -20.32 -20.01 -3.92
CA GLN A 183 -18.89 -19.87 -3.69
C GLN A 183 -18.41 -20.73 -2.52
N ALA A 184 -19.17 -20.79 -1.42
CA ALA A 184 -18.84 -21.63 -0.27
C ALA A 184 -18.86 -23.12 -0.65
N GLN A 185 -19.83 -23.56 -1.46
CA GLN A 185 -19.89 -24.94 -1.96
C GLN A 185 -18.70 -25.28 -2.87
N ILE A 186 -18.32 -24.37 -3.79
CA ILE A 186 -17.14 -24.54 -4.64
C ILE A 186 -15.86 -24.61 -3.80
N ASN A 187 -15.67 -23.68 -2.86
CA ASN A 187 -14.51 -23.67 -1.98
C ASN A 187 -14.43 -24.94 -1.12
N ALA A 188 -15.56 -25.43 -0.62
CA ALA A 188 -15.62 -26.69 0.13
C ALA A 188 -15.25 -27.88 -0.76
N LEU A 189 -15.76 -27.96 -1.99
CA LEU A 189 -15.38 -29.01 -2.94
C LEU A 189 -13.88 -28.95 -3.26
N LEU A 190 -13.34 -27.77 -3.56
CA LEU A 190 -11.90 -27.57 -3.82
C LEU A 190 -11.02 -27.90 -2.62
N ALA A 191 -11.50 -27.71 -1.38
CA ALA A 191 -10.75 -28.06 -0.18
C ALA A 191 -10.81 -29.58 0.13
N MET A 192 -11.91 -30.24 -0.25
CA MET A 192 -12.11 -31.68 -0.03
C MET A 192 -11.53 -32.56 -1.14
N THR A 193 -11.21 -31.98 -2.30
CA THR A 193 -10.76 -32.70 -3.49
C THR A 193 -9.45 -32.10 -4.00
N ASP A 194 -8.60 -32.91 -4.64
CA ASP A 194 -7.42 -32.43 -5.37
C ASP A 194 -7.79 -31.77 -6.71
N LEU A 195 -9.04 -31.29 -6.88
CA LEU A 195 -9.49 -30.56 -8.06
C LEU A 195 -8.98 -29.11 -8.06
N CYS A 196 -7.81 -28.84 -7.50
CA CYS A 196 -7.05 -27.69 -7.95
C CYS A 196 -6.81 -27.92 -9.44
N PRO A 197 -7.20 -27.00 -10.34
CA PRO A 197 -6.68 -27.06 -11.69
C PRO A 197 -5.17 -26.86 -11.55
N GLU A 198 -4.43 -27.97 -11.44
CA GLU A 198 -3.00 -27.96 -11.70
C GLU A 198 -2.89 -27.39 -13.10
N ILE A 199 -2.39 -26.17 -13.20
CA ILE A 199 -1.95 -25.61 -14.47
C ILE A 199 -0.72 -26.44 -14.85
N THR A 200 -0.98 -27.64 -15.35
CA THR A 200 0.03 -28.62 -15.77
C THR A 200 0.70 -28.15 -17.05
N GLU A 201 -0.03 -27.36 -17.84
CA GLU A 201 0.45 -26.81 -19.09
C GLU A 201 0.94 -25.37 -18.91
N LEU A 202 2.18 -25.13 -19.30
CA LEU A 202 2.74 -23.79 -19.38
C LEU A 202 1.86 -22.94 -20.32
N PRO A 203 1.49 -21.70 -19.93
CA PRO A 203 0.72 -20.83 -20.80
C PRO A 203 1.46 -20.62 -22.14
N HIS A 204 0.71 -20.47 -23.22
CA HIS A 204 1.26 -20.36 -24.57
C HIS A 204 2.37 -19.29 -24.65
N GLY A 205 3.54 -19.67 -25.18
CA GLY A 205 4.71 -18.81 -25.29
C GLY A 205 5.57 -18.67 -24.02
N ALA A 206 5.25 -19.40 -22.94
CA ALA A 206 6.06 -19.40 -21.73
C ALA A 206 7.29 -20.33 -21.87
N ILE A 207 8.45 -19.86 -21.39
CA ILE A 207 9.73 -20.57 -21.48
C ILE A 207 10.13 -21.06 -20.09
N PRO A 208 10.34 -22.37 -19.86
CA PRO A 208 10.82 -22.87 -18.58
C PRO A 208 12.28 -22.43 -18.35
N LEU A 209 12.57 -21.82 -17.20
CA LEU A 209 13.91 -21.39 -16.80
C LEU A 209 14.61 -22.41 -15.88
N GLY A 210 13.92 -23.48 -15.48
CA GLY A 210 14.38 -24.45 -14.48
C GLY A 210 14.04 -24.01 -13.04
N ASN A 211 14.25 -24.89 -12.05
CA ASN A 211 13.96 -24.65 -10.62
C ASN A 211 12.53 -24.14 -10.33
N SER A 212 11.54 -24.64 -11.07
CA SER A 212 10.14 -24.20 -10.99
C SER A 212 9.88 -22.74 -11.40
N TYR A 213 10.84 -22.08 -12.06
CA TYR A 213 10.66 -20.76 -12.64
C TYR A 213 10.29 -20.84 -14.13
N VAL A 214 9.41 -19.93 -14.54
CA VAL A 214 8.87 -19.85 -15.91
C VAL A 214 8.90 -18.38 -16.34
N LEU A 215 9.52 -18.11 -17.50
CA LEU A 215 9.46 -16.82 -18.16
C LEU A 215 8.15 -16.73 -18.95
N LYS A 216 7.26 -15.84 -18.54
CA LYS A 216 6.02 -15.53 -19.29
C LYS A 216 6.29 -14.42 -20.29
N HIS A 217 5.82 -14.57 -21.52
CA HIS A 217 5.85 -13.49 -22.51
C HIS A 217 4.87 -12.37 -22.07
N PRO A 218 5.15 -11.08 -22.36
CA PRO A 218 4.18 -10.02 -22.22
C PRO A 218 2.87 -10.39 -22.93
N GLN A 219 1.75 -10.37 -22.19
CA GLN A 219 0.41 -10.59 -22.73
C GLN A 219 -0.37 -9.27 -22.67
N ASP A 220 -1.15 -9.01 -23.72
CA ASP A 220 -2.10 -7.90 -23.72
C ASP A 220 -3.17 -8.14 -22.64
N PRO A 221 -3.55 -7.13 -21.84
CA PRO A 221 -4.52 -7.28 -20.75
C PRO A 221 -5.96 -7.55 -21.23
N LYS A 222 -6.20 -7.51 -22.55
CA LYS A 222 -7.49 -7.86 -23.16
C LYS A 222 -7.40 -9.25 -23.76
N ALA A 223 -8.12 -10.19 -23.16
CA ALA A 223 -8.41 -11.47 -23.80
C ALA A 223 -9.21 -11.20 -25.09
N THR A 224 -8.55 -11.29 -26.24
CA THR A 224 -9.23 -11.26 -27.54
C THR A 224 -9.48 -12.73 -27.89
N MET A 225 -10.75 -13.15 -27.92
CA MET A 225 -11.07 -14.47 -28.47
C MET A 225 -10.69 -14.47 -29.95
N MET A 226 -9.73 -15.30 -30.33
CA MET A 226 -9.40 -15.52 -31.73
C MET A 226 -10.61 -16.15 -32.42
N SER A 227 -11.06 -15.50 -33.50
CA SER A 227 -12.05 -16.06 -34.41
C SER A 227 -11.46 -17.29 -35.10
N THR A 228 -12.28 -18.30 -35.37
CA THR A 228 -11.91 -19.56 -36.05
C THR A 228 -11.40 -19.39 -37.49
N ALA A 229 -11.23 -18.15 -37.97
CA ALA A 229 -10.70 -17.82 -39.29
C ALA A 229 -9.17 -17.67 -39.33
N GLU A 230 -8.47 -17.77 -38.20
CA GLU A 230 -7.00 -17.63 -38.12
C GLU A 230 -6.30 -18.90 -37.59
N VAL A 231 -6.73 -20.06 -38.08
CA VAL A 231 -5.99 -21.34 -37.98
C VAL A 231 -5.48 -21.73 -39.36
#